data_AF-A0A345HPA0-F1
#
_entry.id   AF-A0A345HPA0-F1
#
_cell.length_a   1.000
_cell.length_b   1.000
_cell.length_c   1.000
_cell.angle_alpha   90.00
_cell.angle_beta   90.00
_cell.angle_gamma   90.00
#
_symmetry.space_group_name_H-M   'P 1'
#
loop_
_entity.id
_entity.type
_entity.pdbx_description
1 polymer ?
#
loop_
_entity_poly.entity_id
_entity_poly.type
_entity_poly.pdbx_seq_one_letter_code
_entity_poly.pdbx_strand_id
1 'polypeptide(L)' 'MDSIQQHMLDSYRATLRGEPVPPAPGRYDRETFRTIREYRERCGGCGATLAARLARLLGRLTVSRP' A
#
# COMPACT_ATOMS: atom_id res chain seq x y z
N MET A 1 -4.11 5.70 20.44
CA MET A 1 -3.44 4.40 20.68
C MET A 1 -2.88 3.92 19.35
N ASP A 2 -1.59 3.66 19.24
CA ASP A 2 -0.93 3.21 18.01
C ASP A 2 -1.02 1.68 17.85
N SER A 3 -1.11 1.19 16.61
CA SER A 3 -1.25 -0.24 16.27
C SER A 3 -0.09 -1.09 16.77
N ILE A 4 1.13 -0.54 16.73
CA ILE A 4 2.34 -1.17 17.26
C ILE A 4 2.25 -1.32 18.78
N GLN A 5 1.80 -0.28 19.48
CA GLN A 5 1.67 -0.28 20.94
C GLN A 5 0.62 -1.30 21.40
N GLN A 6 -0.51 -1.39 20.70
CA GLN A 6 -1.55 -2.38 20.98
C GLN A 6 -1.03 -3.81 20.77
N HIS A 7 -0.29 -4.04 19.67
CA HIS A 7 0.31 -5.34 19.38
C HIS A 7 1.30 -5.80 20.46
N MET A 8 2.09 -4.89 21.04
CA MET A 8 2.99 -5.22 22.15
C MET A 8 2.22 -5.73 23.38
N LEU A 9 1.11 -5.06 23.74
CA LEU A 9 0.27 -5.47 24.86
C LEU A 9 -0.41 -6.82 24.61
N ASP A 10 -0.90 -7.04 23.40
CA ASP A 10 -1.59 -8.28 23.04
C ASP A 10 -0.61 -9.46 22.94
N SER A 11 0.63 -9.23 22.49
CA SER A 11 1.70 -10.24 22.51
C SER A 11 2.09 -10.63 23.93
N TYR A 12 2.19 -9.65 24.84
CA TYR A 12 2.45 -9.90 26.26
C TYR A 12 1.32 -10.72 26.91
N ARG A 13 0.06 -10.36 26.64
CA ARG A 13 -1.11 -11.12 27.13
C ARG A 13 -1.16 -12.54 26.57
N ALA A 14 -0.89 -12.71 25.28
CA ALA A 14 -0.85 -14.03 24.65
C ALA A 14 0.20 -14.94 25.30
N THR A 15 1.39 -14.38 25.57
CA THR A 15 2.48 -15.10 26.25
C THR A 15 2.07 -15.53 27.67
N LEU A 16 1.41 -14.64 28.42
CA LEU A 16 0.91 -14.96 29.76
C LEU A 16 -0.20 -16.01 29.77
N ARG A 17 -1.02 -16.07 28.71
CA ARG A 17 -2.13 -17.02 28.58
C ARG A 17 -1.76 -18.33 27.90
N GLY A 18 -0.52 -18.47 27.42
CA GLY A 18 -0.10 -19.60 26.59
C GLY A 18 -0.81 -19.65 25.23
N GLU A 19 -1.37 -18.52 24.79
CA GLU A 19 -2.04 -18.38 23.50
C GLU A 19 -1.01 -18.06 22.41
N PRO A 20 -1.29 -18.43 21.14
CA PRO A 20 -0.39 -18.09 20.03
C PRO A 20 -0.26 -16.58 19.88
N VAL A 21 0.97 -16.11 19.68
CA VAL A 21 1.27 -14.69 19.50
C VAL A 21 0.52 -14.15 18.27
N PRO A 22 -0.20 -13.01 18.41
CA PRO A 22 -0.89 -12.39 17.30
C PRO A 22 0.11 -12.01 16.19
N PRO A 23 -0.26 -12.09 14.92
CA PRO A 23 0.63 -11.71 13.83
C PRO A 23 1.01 -10.23 13.95
N ALA A 24 2.28 -9.92 13.67
CA ALA A 24 2.77 -8.54 13.71
C ALA A 24 1.95 -7.65 12.75
N PRO A 25 1.54 -6.45 13.19
CA PRO A 25 0.89 -5.48 12.32
C PRO A 25 1.84 -5.13 11.16
N GLY A 26 1.28 -5.01 9.95
CA GLY A 26 2.07 -4.76 8.74
C GLY A 26 2.68 -5.99 8.07
N ARG A 27 2.48 -7.21 8.59
CA ARG A 27 2.91 -8.45 7.93
C ARG A 27 2.29 -8.61 6.53
N TYR A 28 0.98 -8.40 6.43
CA TYR A 28 0.24 -8.48 5.17
C TYR A 28 0.42 -7.25 4.28
N ASP A 29 0.75 -6.10 4.87
CA ASP A 29 1.00 -4.86 4.12
C ASP A 29 2.25 -5.00 3.25
N ARG A 30 3.33 -5.62 3.77
CA ARG A 30 4.55 -5.88 3.00
C ARG A 30 4.32 -6.77 1.79
N GLU A 31 3.54 -7.85 1.94
CA GLU A 31 3.19 -8.73 0.81
C GLU A 31 2.30 -8.01 -0.20
N THR A 32 1.36 -7.19 0.28
CA THR A 32 0.51 -6.36 -0.58
C THR A 32 1.35 -5.35 -1.37
N PHE A 33 2.28 -4.65 -0.73
CA PHE A 33 3.20 -3.72 -1.40
C PHE A 33 4.12 -4.42 -2.39
N ARG A 34 4.62 -5.61 -2.04
CA ARG A 34 5.43 -6.44 -2.95
C ARG A 34 4.63 -6.82 -4.19
N THR A 35 3.38 -7.26 -4.01
CA THR A 35 2.47 -7.65 -5.09
C THR A 35 2.16 -6.46 -6.01
N ILE A 36 1.89 -5.29 -5.43
CA ILE A 36 1.68 -4.05 -6.19
C ILE A 36 2.94 -3.65 -6.97
N ARG A 37 4.13 -3.80 -6.36
CA ARG A 37 5.41 -3.49 -7.02
C ARG A 37 5.68 -4.44 -8.18
N GLU A 38 5.54 -5.74 -7.96
CA GLU A 38 5.71 -6.78 -8.98
C GLU A 38 4.71 -6.61 -10.12
N TYR A 39 3.46 -6.26 -9.81
CA TYR A 39 2.45 -5.90 -10.81
C TYR A 39 2.89 -4.68 -11.63
N ARG A 40 3.42 -3.64 -10.97
CA ARG A 40 3.90 -2.41 -11.65
C ARG A 40 5.11 -2.67 -12.55
N GLU A 41 6.04 -3.51 -12.10
CA GLU A 41 7.24 -3.93 -12.84
C GLU A 41 6.85 -4.79 -14.04
N ARG A 42 5.97 -5.79 -13.86
CA ARG A 42 5.47 -6.66 -14.94
C ARG A 42 4.64 -5.90 -15.96
N CYS A 43 3.79 -4.99 -15.51
CA CYS A 43 2.98 -4.16 -16.39
C CYS A 43 3.74 -2.96 -16.97
N GLY A 44 5.04 -2.77 -16.69
CA GLY A 44 5.86 -1.72 -17.31
C GLY A 44 5.26 -0.31 -17.27
N GLY A 45 4.40 -0.01 -16.29
CA GLY A 45 3.70 1.27 -16.21
C GLY A 45 2.36 1.38 -16.98
N CYS A 46 1.57 0.31 -17.12
CA CYS A 46 0.19 0.39 -17.66
C CYS A 46 -0.67 1.50 -17.01
N GLY A 47 -0.50 1.76 -15.72
CA GLY A 47 -1.19 2.88 -15.03
C GLY A 47 -0.57 4.25 -15.31
N ALA A 48 0.75 4.31 -15.48
CA ALA A 48 1.48 5.56 -15.71
C ALA A 48 1.26 6.09 -17.14
N THR A 49 1.14 5.21 -18.13
CA THR A 49 0.93 5.62 -19.53
C THR A 49 -0.47 6.18 -19.77
N LEU A 50 -1.51 5.61 -19.16
CA LEU A 50 -2.87 6.16 -19.25
C LEU A 50 -2.97 7.51 -18.51
N ALA A 51 -2.44 7.59 -17.28
CA ALA A 51 -2.43 8.83 -16.50
C ALA A 51 -1.63 9.94 -17.22
N ALA A 52 -0.46 9.62 -17.78
CA ALA A 52 0.33 10.57 -18.55
C ALA A 52 -0.35 10.99 -19.86
N ARG A 53 -1.04 10.07 -20.56
CA ARG A 53 -1.83 10.40 -21.75
C ARG A 53 -3.00 11.32 -21.42
N LEU A 54 -3.74 11.03 -20.36
CA LEU A 54 -4.85 11.86 -19.89
C LEU A 54 -4.36 13.25 -19.45
N ALA A 55 -3.27 13.32 -18.68
CA ALA A 55 -2.67 14.59 -18.28
C ALA A 55 -2.25 15.44 -19.51
N ARG A 56 -1.73 14.80 -20.56
CA ARG A 56 -1.33 15.49 -21.80
C ARG A 56 -2.53 16.00 -22.61
N LEU A 57 -3.62 15.24 -22.65
CA LEU A 57 -4.87 15.65 -23.31
C LEU A 57 -5.56 16.78 -22.54
N LEU A 58 -5.61 16.69 -21.22
CA LEU A 58 -6.17 17.72 -20.36
C LEU A 58 -5.34 19.02 -20.42
N GLY A 59 -4.01 18.93 -20.41
CA GLY A 59 -3.12 20.08 -20.59
C GLY A 59 -3.32 20.79 -21.93
N ARG A 60 -3.64 20.06 -23.00
CA ARG A 60 -4.00 20.65 -24.29
C ARG A 60 -5.32 21.43 -24.24
N LEU A 61 -6.31 20.91 -23.51
CA LEU A 61 -7.61 21.58 -23.36
C LEU A 61 -7.53 22.81 -22.46
N THR A 62 -6.61 22.82 -21.48
CA THR A 62 -6.44 23.98 -20.59
C THR A 62 -5.64 25.12 -21.23
N VAL A 63 -4.73 24.83 -22.17
CA VAL A 63 -3.96 25.86 -22.89
C VAL A 63 -4.77 26.50 -24.05
N SER A 64 -5.82 25.82 -24.53
CA SER A 64 -6.72 26.35 -25.56
C SER A 64 -7.94 27.11 -25.00
N ARG A 65 -7.81 27.72 -23.82
CA ARG A 65 -8.82 28.67 -23.33
C ARG A 65 -8.25 30.10 -23.53
N PRO A 66 -8.84 30.91 -24.43
CA PRO A 66 -8.41 32.30 -24.66
C PRO A 66 -8.67 33.19 -23.44
#